data_AF-C5FKV5-F1
#
_entry.id   AF-C5FKV5-F1
#
_cell.length_a   1.000
_cell.length_b   1.000
_cell.length_c   1.000
_cell.angle_alpha   90.00
_cell.angle_beta   90.00
_cell.angle_gamma   90.00
#
_symmetry.space_group_name_H-M   'P 1'
#
loop_
_entity.id
_entity.type
_entity.pdbx_description
1 polymer ?
#
loop_
_entity_poly.entity_id
_entity_poly.type
_entity_poly.pdbx_seq_one_letter_code
_entity_poly.pdbx_strand_id
1 'polypeptide(L)'
;MLSSILRRLQGGNLEVFKFGLYIGFPIGWMYYFGTNLEERFSVPDFWPTTANSHKIPADKGEIDKELARMNEQRARRLLEKQRIQKEMENVTASSNTVSTE
;
A
#
# COMPACT_ATOMS: atom_id res chain seq x y z
N MET A 1 -2.03 -41.32 -37.67
CA MET A 1 -1.77 -39.96 -38.23
C MET A 1 -0.96 -39.07 -37.29
N LEU A 2 -1.20 -39.10 -35.97
CA LEU A 2 -0.41 -38.30 -35.02
C LEU A 2 1.06 -38.76 -34.95
N SER A 3 1.31 -40.08 -34.96
CA SER A 3 2.65 -40.68 -34.91
C SER A 3 3.55 -40.30 -36.10
N SER A 4 2.98 -40.17 -37.30
CA SER A 4 3.71 -39.75 -38.51
C SER A 4 4.13 -38.28 -38.48
N ILE A 5 3.39 -37.42 -37.79
CA ILE A 5 3.70 -36.01 -37.61
C ILE A 5 4.82 -35.84 -36.57
N LEU A 6 4.72 -36.56 -35.45
CA LEU A 6 5.75 -36.54 -34.41
C LEU A 6 7.11 -37.06 -34.91
N ARG A 7 7.12 -38.06 -35.80
CA ARG A 7 8.36 -38.60 -36.39
C ARG A 7 9.04 -37.63 -37.37
N ARG A 8 8.29 -36.70 -37.98
CA ARG A 8 8.84 -35.62 -38.84
C ARG A 8 9.41 -34.45 -38.05
N LEU A 9 8.96 -34.29 -36.80
CA LEU A 9 9.43 -33.28 -35.85
C LEU A 9 10.66 -33.73 -35.04
N GLN A 10 11.34 -34.81 -35.43
CA GLN A 10 12.52 -35.34 -34.74
C GLN A 10 13.81 -34.87 -35.43
N GLY A 11 14.87 -34.60 -34.66
CA GLY A 11 16.14 -34.05 -35.19
C GLY A 11 16.07 -32.55 -35.46
N GLY A 12 16.79 -32.03 -36.47
CA GLY A 12 16.87 -30.59 -36.76
C GLY A 12 15.53 -29.88 -37.01
N ASN A 13 14.51 -30.60 -37.48
CA ASN A 13 13.15 -30.07 -37.63
C ASN A 13 12.51 -29.67 -36.29
N LEU A 14 12.94 -30.28 -35.18
CA LEU A 14 12.50 -29.91 -33.83
C LEU A 14 13.04 -28.54 -33.43
N GLU A 15 14.28 -28.23 -33.81
CA GLU A 15 14.93 -26.96 -33.49
C GLU A 15 14.29 -25.81 -34.26
N VAL A 16 13.96 -26.04 -35.54
CA VAL A 16 13.20 -25.08 -36.36
C VAL A 16 11.81 -24.83 -35.78
N PHE A 17 11.12 -25.87 -35.30
CA PHE A 17 9.83 -25.72 -34.63
C PHE A 17 9.96 -24.93 -33.32
N LYS A 18 10.95 -25.24 -32.48
CA LYS A 18 11.23 -24.50 -31.23
C LYS A 18 11.54 -23.04 -31.51
N PHE A 19 12.33 -22.76 -32.54
CA PHE A 19 12.65 -21.39 -32.96
C PHE A 19 11.40 -20.64 -33.42
N GLY A 20 10.57 -21.26 -34.27
CA GLY A 20 9.29 -20.69 -34.68
C GLY A 20 8.36 -20.42 -33.50
N LEU A 21 8.32 -21.31 -32.52
CA LEU A 21 7.56 -21.11 -31.28
C LEU A 21 8.14 -19.97 -30.43
N TYR A 22 9.46 -19.88 -30.28
CA TYR A 22 10.09 -18.82 -29.49
C TYR A 22 9.95 -17.43 -30.09
N ILE A 23 9.80 -17.31 -31.40
CA ILE A 23 9.49 -16.03 -32.05
C ILE A 23 7.98 -15.79 -32.08
N GLY A 24 7.19 -16.80 -32.41
CA GLY A 24 5.74 -16.68 -32.54
C GLY A 24 5.03 -16.47 -31.21
N PHE A 25 5.52 -17.08 -30.12
CA PHE A 25 4.96 -16.95 -28.79
C PHE A 25 4.96 -15.50 -28.28
N PRO A 26 6.11 -14.78 -28.22
CA PRO A 26 6.12 -13.39 -27.75
C PRO A 26 5.38 -12.45 -28.70
N ILE A 27 5.45 -12.66 -30.03
CA ILE A 27 4.73 -11.83 -31.01
C ILE A 27 3.22 -12.01 -30.87
N GLY A 28 2.74 -13.26 -30.77
CA GLY A 28 1.32 -13.56 -30.58
C GLY A 28 0.81 -13.06 -29.24
N TRP A 29 1.60 -13.21 -28.17
CA TRP A 29 1.27 -12.67 -26.85
C TRP A 29 1.17 -11.15 -26.86
N MET A 30 2.12 -10.47 -27.53
CA MET A 30 2.05 -9.02 -27.75
C MET A 30 0.87 -8.62 -28.63
N TYR A 31 0.51 -9.39 -29.64
CA TYR A 31 -0.64 -9.06 -30.49
C TYR A 31 -1.96 -9.15 -29.71
N TYR A 32 -2.09 -10.17 -28.86
CA TYR A 32 -3.29 -10.39 -28.05
C TYR A 32 -3.42 -9.40 -26.88
N PHE A 33 -2.33 -9.17 -26.14
CA PHE A 33 -2.36 -8.30 -24.95
C PHE A 33 -1.89 -6.87 -25.24
N GLY A 34 -0.97 -6.65 -26.17
CA GLY A 34 -0.23 -5.39 -26.34
C GLY A 34 -1.04 -4.20 -26.84
N THR A 35 -2.24 -4.40 -27.39
CA THR A 35 -3.10 -3.31 -27.88
C THR A 35 -4.23 -2.94 -26.94
N ASN A 36 -4.49 -3.73 -25.90
CA ASN A 36 -5.64 -3.61 -25.00
C ASN A 36 -5.24 -3.75 -23.51
N LEU A 37 -4.03 -3.30 -23.16
CA LEU A 37 -3.57 -3.33 -21.77
C LEU A 37 -4.41 -2.41 -20.87
N GLU A 38 -4.77 -1.23 -21.35
CA GLU A 38 -5.47 -0.23 -20.56
C GLU A 38 -6.86 -0.72 -20.14
N GLU A 39 -7.69 -1.19 -21.07
CA GLU A 39 -9.03 -1.71 -20.75
C GLU A 39 -8.99 -2.99 -19.88
N ARG A 40 -7.98 -3.85 -20.06
CA ARG A 40 -7.88 -5.12 -19.33
C ARG A 40 -7.25 -4.99 -17.93
N PHE A 41 -6.41 -3.98 -17.72
CA PHE A 41 -5.66 -3.81 -16.47
C PHE A 41 -5.95 -2.49 -15.75
N SER A 42 -6.79 -1.60 -16.30
CA SER A 42 -7.25 -0.42 -15.56
C SER A 42 -8.13 -0.84 -14.41
N VAL A 43 -7.78 -0.40 -13.20
CA VAL A 43 -8.64 -0.55 -12.03
C VAL A 43 -9.54 0.68 -11.95
N PRO A 44 -10.87 0.54 -12.12
CA PRO A 44 -11.78 1.66 -11.89
C PRO A 44 -11.67 2.11 -10.43
N ASP A 45 -11.67 3.43 -10.21
CA ASP A 45 -11.51 4.04 -8.88
C ASP A 45 -10.20 3.70 -8.14
N PHE A 46 -9.11 3.47 -8.89
CA PHE A 46 -7.77 3.25 -8.31
C PHE A 46 -7.36 4.36 -7.32
N TRP A 47 -7.69 5.61 -7.64
CA TRP A 47 -7.42 6.74 -6.77
C TRP A 47 -8.64 7.03 -5.87
N PRO A 48 -8.43 7.23 -4.55
CA PRO A 48 -9.51 7.64 -3.66
C PRO A 48 -10.16 8.92 -4.16
N THR A 49 -11.47 8.91 -4.36
CA THR A 49 -12.22 10.08 -4.80
C THR A 49 -11.99 11.26 -3.85
N THR A 50 -11.99 12.49 -4.37
CA THR A 50 -11.81 13.73 -3.59
C THR A 50 -12.82 13.92 -2.45
N ALA A 51 -13.94 13.19 -2.47
CA ALA A 51 -14.90 13.12 -1.37
C ALA A 51 -14.34 12.40 -0.13
N ASN A 52 -13.46 11.42 -0.31
CA ASN A 52 -12.78 10.68 0.76
C ASN A 52 -11.44 11.31 1.16
N SER A 53 -11.01 12.35 0.44
CA SER A 53 -9.81 13.10 0.81
C SER A 53 -10.14 14.07 1.95
N HIS A 54 -9.23 14.19 2.91
CA HIS A 54 -9.35 15.15 3.99
C HIS A 54 -9.40 16.57 3.41
N LYS A 55 -10.56 17.22 3.51
CA LYS A 55 -10.72 18.61 3.07
C LYS A 55 -10.16 19.53 4.15
N ILE A 56 -9.13 20.28 3.78
CA ILE A 56 -8.61 21.35 4.64
C ILE A 56 -9.68 22.45 4.71
N PRO A 57 -10.06 22.93 5.91
CA PRO A 57 -11.01 24.03 6.03
C PRO A 57 -10.46 25.27 5.31
N ALA A 58 -11.21 25.77 4.33
CA ALA A 58 -10.79 26.89 3.49
C ALA A 58 -11.36 28.24 3.99
N ASP A 59 -12.40 28.20 4.83
CA ASP A 59 -13.01 29.39 5.42
C ASP A 59 -12.32 29.79 6.74
N LYS A 60 -12.17 31.10 6.97
CA LYS A 60 -11.50 31.62 8.18
C LYS A 60 -12.21 31.20 9.47
N GLY A 61 -13.55 31.17 9.48
CA GLY A 61 -14.31 30.79 10.67
C GLY A 61 -14.18 29.30 11.01
N GLU A 62 -14.03 28.44 10.00
CA GLU A 62 -13.74 27.01 10.19
C GLU A 62 -12.32 26.78 10.71
N ILE A 63 -11.35 27.54 10.20
CA ILE A 63 -9.95 27.49 10.65
C ILE A 63 -9.85 27.85 12.13
N ASP A 64 -10.51 28.93 12.58
CA ASP A 64 -10.46 29.36 13.98
C ASP A 64 -11.08 28.32 14.93
N LYS A 65 -12.18 27.68 14.52
CA LYS A 65 -12.82 26.59 15.27
C LYS A 65 -11.93 25.36 15.38
N GLU A 66 -11.31 24.95 14.28
CA GLU A 66 -10.41 23.79 14.28
C GLU A 66 -9.12 24.08 15.08
N LEU A 67 -8.61 25.32 15.03
CA LEU A 67 -7.49 25.77 15.85
C LEU A 67 -7.83 25.77 17.34
N ALA A 68 -9.02 26.22 17.72
CA ALA A 68 -9.50 26.14 19.09
C ALA A 68 -9.60 24.69 19.59
N ARG A 69 -10.14 23.79 18.76
CA ARG A 69 -10.21 22.34 19.03
C ARG A 69 -8.82 21.74 19.24
N MET A 70 -7.85 22.08 18.37
CA MET A 70 -6.46 21.61 18.49
C MET A 70 -5.78 22.11 19.77
N ASN A 71 -5.98 23.38 20.12
CA ASN A 71 -5.43 23.98 21.34
C ASN A 71 -5.99 23.31 22.60
N GLU A 72 -7.29 23.04 22.64
CA GLU A 72 -7.92 22.33 23.76
C GLU A 72 -7.37 20.91 23.90
N GLN A 73 -7.27 20.16 22.80
CA GLN A 73 -6.68 18.81 22.83
C GLN A 73 -5.23 18.82 23.28
N ARG A 74 -4.44 19.83 22.84
CA ARG A 74 -3.06 20.00 23.30
C ARG A 74 -3.01 20.25 24.80
N ALA A 75 -3.85 21.14 25.33
CA ALA A 75 -3.91 21.43 26.75
C ALA A 75 -4.26 20.18 27.57
N ARG A 76 -5.26 19.40 27.15
CA ARG A 76 -5.66 18.14 27.80
C ARG A 76 -4.50 17.14 27.83
N ARG A 77 -3.83 16.91 26.70
CA ARG A 77 -2.66 16.02 26.61
C ARG A 77 -1.50 16.46 27.51
N LEU A 78 -1.27 17.77 27.65
CA LEU A 78 -0.23 18.30 28.53
C LEU A 78 -0.54 18.02 30.01
N LEU A 79 -1.79 18.22 30.42
CA LEU A 79 -2.22 17.94 31.79
C LEU A 79 -2.12 16.44 32.13
N GLU A 80 -2.52 15.58 31.20
CA GLU A 80 -2.43 14.13 31.35
C GLU A 80 -0.97 13.67 31.48
N LYS A 81 -0.07 14.20 30.63
CA LYS A 81 1.37 13.94 30.76
C LYS A 81 1.93 14.37 32.11
N GLN A 82 1.53 15.54 32.62
CA GLN A 82 1.96 16.00 33.93
C GLN A 82 1.44 15.12 35.06
N ARG A 83 0.20 14.61 34.96
CA ARG A 83 -0.33 13.65 35.93
C ARG A 83 0.46 12.35 35.94
N ILE A 84 0.68 11.75 34.76
CA ILE A 84 1.42 10.50 34.62
C ILE A 84 2.85 10.67 35.16
N GLN A 85 3.50 11.79 34.87
CA GLN A 85 4.84 12.09 35.38
C GLN A 85 4.87 12.14 36.92
N LYS A 86 3.91 12.84 37.55
CA LYS A 86 3.80 12.90 39.00
C LYS A 86 3.49 11.54 39.63
N GLU A 87 2.63 10.75 39.00
CA GLU A 87 2.32 9.39 39.45
C GLU A 87 3.56 8.48 39.36
N MET A 88 4.33 8.57 38.28
CA MET A 88 5.60 7.85 38.13
C MET A 88 6.68 8.28 39.14
N GLU A 89 6.80 9.57 39.41
CA GLU A 89 7.71 10.11 40.43
C GLU A 89 7.32 9.61 41.83
N ASN A 90 6.03 9.63 42.17
CA ASN A 90 5.53 9.11 43.44
C ASN A 90 5.74 7.59 43.59
N VAL A 91 5.53 6.82 42.52
CA VAL A 91 5.77 5.36 42.52
C VAL A 91 7.26 5.06 42.69
N THR A 92 8.13 5.82 42.03
CA THR A 92 9.59 5.67 42.13
C THR A 92 10.11 6.07 43.53
N ALA A 93 9.54 7.12 44.12
CA ALA A 93 9.85 7.51 45.50
C ALA A 93 9.41 6.44 46.51
N SER A 94 8.22 5.84 46.33
CA SER A 94 7.71 4.79 47.22
C SER A 94 8.42 3.44 47.07
N SER A 95 8.96 3.10 45.89
CA SER A 95 9.78 1.88 45.71
C SER A 95 11.17 2.00 46.35
N ASN A 96 11.72 3.21 46.39
CA ASN A 96 13.03 3.46 46.99
C ASN A 96 13.02 3.41 48.52
N THR A 97 11.89 3.74 49.16
CA THR A 97 11.74 3.66 50.63
C THR A 97 11.51 2.23 51.14
N VAL A 98 10.96 1.33 50.31
CA VAL A 98 10.71 -0.08 50.67
C VAL A 98 11.94 -0.96 50.51
N SER A 99 12.95 -0.53 49.73
CA SER A 99 14.20 -1.29 49.52
C SER A 99 15.30 -0.97 50.55
N THR A 100 15.02 -0.06 51.49
CA THR A 100 15.97 0.43 52.52
C THR A 100 15.63 0.00 53.95
N GLU A 101 14.60 -0.83 54.14
CA GLU A 101 14.35 -1.60 55.37
C GLU A 101 14.76 -3.07 55.15
#